data_AF-A0A922LPX0-F1
#
_entry.id   AF-A0A922LPX0-F1
#
_cell.length_a   1.000
_cell.length_b   1.000
_cell.length_c   1.000
_cell.angle_alpha   90.00
_cell.angle_beta   90.00
_cell.angle_gamma   90.00
#
_symmetry.space_group_name_H-M   'P 1'
#
loop_
_entity.id
_entity.type
_entity.pdbx_description
1 polymer ?
#
loop_
_entity_poly.entity_id
_entity_poly.type
_entity_poly.pdbx_seq_one_letter_code
_entity_poly.pdbx_strand_id
1 'polypeptide(L)'
;MCKEGIFDEKKTRTFCGTPDYIAPEIIRYELYGKSVDWWSFGVLVYEMLAGLLLIRNPNERLGSGPNGEKDIRQHQFYRHIDWHKLSNLEIQPPFKPRIKNKRDVNNFDSEFTKEPPKLTPTDKLFIMNLDQTEFSGFSYVNPEYILEV
;
A
#
# COMPACT_ATOMS: atom_id res chain seq x y z
N MET A 1 0.69 2.56 4.97
CA MET A 1 1.83 2.70 5.88
C MET A 1 1.41 2.81 7.34
N CYS A 2 1.09 1.69 7.98
CA CYS A 2 1.31 1.44 9.41
C CYS A 2 2.21 0.20 9.50
N LYS A 3 2.96 0.04 10.60
CA LYS A 3 3.80 -1.15 10.79
C LYS A 3 2.90 -2.40 10.85
N GLU A 4 3.32 -3.49 10.22
CA GLU A 4 2.62 -4.77 10.35
C GLU A 4 2.50 -5.20 11.83
N GLY A 5 1.40 -5.86 12.17
CA GLY A 5 1.14 -6.31 13.55
C GLY A 5 0.53 -5.26 14.48
N ILE A 6 0.20 -4.07 13.98
CA ILE A 6 -0.48 -3.02 14.72
C ILE A 6 -2.00 -3.19 14.59
N PHE A 7 -2.59 -3.86 15.56
CA PHE A 7 -4.04 -4.10 15.68
C PHE A 7 -4.59 -3.45 16.95
N ASP A 8 -5.84 -3.01 16.90
CA ASP A 8 -6.58 -2.39 18.01
C ASP A 8 -5.85 -1.19 18.65
N GLU A 9 -5.60 -1.23 19.96
CA GLU A 9 -4.95 -0.16 20.74
C GLU A 9 -3.42 -0.18 20.66
N LYS A 10 -2.81 -1.17 19.97
CA LYS A 10 -1.36 -1.20 19.81
C LYS A 10 -0.90 0.03 19.04
N LYS A 11 0.21 0.62 19.49
CA LYS A 11 0.83 1.77 18.84
C LYS A 11 2.32 1.52 18.59
N THR A 12 2.87 2.26 17.64
CA THR A 12 4.31 2.29 17.35
C THR A 12 4.76 3.74 17.15
N ARG A 13 6.06 3.95 16.96
CA ARG A 13 6.69 5.28 16.83
C ARG A 13 7.79 5.34 15.77
N THR A 14 7.92 4.31 14.93
CA THR A 14 8.95 4.29 13.88
C THR A 14 8.70 5.44 12.92
N PHE A 15 9.70 6.29 12.70
CA PHE A 15 9.60 7.35 11.69
C PHE A 15 9.88 6.75 10.31
N CYS A 16 8.84 6.58 9.49
CA CYS A 16 8.99 6.08 8.13
C CYS A 16 7.85 6.56 7.21
N GLY A 17 8.13 6.58 5.91
CA GLY A 17 7.17 6.78 4.84
C GLY A 17 7.62 7.75 3.75
N THR A 18 6.84 7.84 2.68
CA THR A 18 7.07 8.81 1.59
C THR A 18 6.60 10.20 2.04
N PRO A 19 7.47 11.24 2.00
CA PRO A 19 7.20 12.56 2.58
C PRO A 19 5.80 13.13 2.31
N ASP A 20 5.31 13.03 1.07
CA ASP A 20 3.99 13.56 0.66
C ASP A 20 2.80 12.87 1.34
N TYR A 21 2.99 11.64 1.81
CA TYR A 21 1.96 10.79 2.41
C TYR A 21 2.14 10.58 3.92
N ILE A 22 3.19 11.15 4.54
CA ILE A 22 3.44 11.00 5.98
C ILE A 22 2.37 11.75 6.79
N ALA A 23 1.80 11.08 7.79
CA ALA A 23 0.81 11.67 8.68
C ALA A 23 1.43 12.65 9.71
N PRO A 24 0.71 13.71 10.13
CA PRO A 24 1.23 14.71 11.07
C PRO A 24 1.72 14.11 12.39
N GLU A 25 1.04 13.08 12.89
CA GLU A 25 1.44 12.37 14.12
C GLU A 25 2.82 11.69 14.01
N ILE A 26 3.21 11.20 12.81
CA ILE A 26 4.55 10.63 12.58
C ILE A 26 5.60 11.76 12.58
N ILE A 27 5.30 12.89 11.93
CA ILE A 27 6.19 14.06 11.86
C ILE A 27 6.46 14.63 13.25
N ARG A 28 5.46 14.57 14.14
CA ARG A 28 5.56 15.03 15.53
C ARG A 28 6.17 14.01 16.48
N TYR A 29 6.62 12.85 15.99
CA TYR A 29 7.16 11.75 16.80
C TYR A 29 6.16 11.22 17.85
N GLU A 30 4.86 11.32 17.56
CA GLU A 30 3.81 10.81 18.43
C GLU A 30 3.60 9.30 18.22
N LEU A 31 3.04 8.63 19.24
CA LEU A 31 2.63 7.23 19.11
C LEU A 31 1.44 7.13 18.16
N TYR A 32 1.55 6.30 17.13
CA TYR A 32 0.53 6.14 16.09
C TYR A 32 0.08 4.69 15.93
N GLY A 33 -1.14 4.51 15.39
CA GLY A 33 -1.75 3.22 15.07
C GLY A 33 -2.24 3.21 13.62
N LYS A 34 -3.37 2.55 13.31
CA LYS A 34 -3.96 2.52 11.96
C LYS A 34 -4.32 3.89 11.35
N SER A 35 -4.36 4.96 12.15
CA SER A 35 -4.74 6.31 11.69
C SER A 35 -3.86 6.84 10.56
N VAL A 36 -2.59 6.43 10.51
CA VAL A 36 -1.61 6.89 9.51
C VAL A 36 -1.87 6.30 8.12
N ASP A 37 -2.48 5.11 8.04
CA ASP A 37 -2.97 4.53 6.78
C ASP A 37 -4.13 5.35 6.22
N TRP A 38 -5.07 5.75 7.07
CA TRP A 38 -6.20 6.57 6.66
C TRP A 38 -5.79 7.98 6.26
N TRP A 39 -4.72 8.53 6.84
CA TRP A 39 -4.13 9.77 6.32
C TRP A 39 -3.59 9.57 4.91
N SER A 40 -2.77 8.54 4.70
CA SER A 40 -2.17 8.24 3.38
C SER A 40 -3.26 8.00 2.33
N PHE A 41 -4.33 7.29 2.68
CA PHE A 41 -5.50 7.09 1.85
C PHE A 41 -6.21 8.42 1.53
N GLY A 42 -6.37 9.30 2.53
CA GLY A 42 -6.91 10.64 2.33
C GLY A 42 -6.07 11.47 1.36
N VAL A 43 -4.73 11.45 1.47
CA VAL A 43 -3.80 12.10 0.52
C VAL A 43 -3.95 11.52 -0.89
N LEU A 44 -4.04 10.19 -1.02
CA LEU A 44 -4.20 9.56 -2.34
C LEU A 44 -5.54 9.91 -2.99
N VAL A 45 -6.64 9.84 -2.22
CA VAL A 45 -7.98 10.20 -2.73
C VAL A 45 -8.07 11.71 -3.00
N TYR A 46 -7.38 12.54 -2.22
CA TYR A 46 -7.17 13.97 -2.49
C TYR A 46 -6.53 14.16 -3.88
N GLU A 47 -5.41 13.49 -4.16
CA GLU A 47 -4.73 13.55 -5.46
C GLU A 47 -5.63 13.08 -6.61
N MET A 48 -6.47 12.06 -6.37
CA MET A 48 -7.39 11.53 -7.38
C MET A 48 -8.62 12.41 -7.64
N LEU A 49 -9.17 13.12 -6.64
CA LEU A 49 -10.48 13.77 -6.74
C LEU A 49 -10.49 15.29 -6.94
N ALA A 50 -9.66 16.04 -6.20
CA ALA A 50 -9.84 17.51 -6.13
C ALA A 50 -8.70 18.25 -5.47
N GLY A 51 -7.75 17.54 -4.89
CA GLY A 51 -6.90 18.12 -3.90
C GLY A 51 -7.59 18.62 -2.63
N LEU A 52 -8.49 17.88 -1.94
CA LEU A 52 -8.92 18.17 -0.53
C LEU A 52 -9.53 16.95 0.24
N LEU A 53 -8.86 16.39 1.28
CA LEU A 53 -9.34 15.34 2.24
C LEU A 53 -8.53 15.29 3.58
N LEU A 54 -7.87 16.38 3.98
CA LEU A 54 -6.87 16.33 5.07
C LEU A 54 -7.44 16.82 6.42
N ILE A 55 -7.89 15.90 7.30
CA ILE A 55 -8.14 16.19 8.72
C ILE A 55 -6.87 15.88 9.53
N ARG A 56 -6.25 16.94 10.07
CA ARG A 56 -4.96 16.88 10.80
C ARG A 56 -5.06 16.10 12.11
N ASN A 57 -6.18 16.22 12.83
CA ASN A 57 -6.38 15.53 14.10
C ASN A 57 -6.73 14.05 13.85
N PRO A 58 -5.90 13.08 14.31
CA PRO A 58 -6.16 11.65 14.07
C PRO A 58 -7.47 11.17 14.68
N ASN A 59 -7.90 11.74 15.81
CA ASN A 59 -9.11 11.33 16.53
C ASN A 59 -10.41 11.74 15.82
N GLU A 60 -10.34 12.76 14.97
CA GLU A 60 -11.47 13.30 14.20
C GLU A 60 -11.42 12.85 12.73
N ARG A 61 -10.39 12.11 12.34
CA ARG A 61 -10.17 11.63 10.97
C ARG A 61 -11.10 10.45 10.69
N LEU A 62 -11.84 10.52 9.58
CA LEU A 62 -12.69 9.43 9.10
C LEU A 62 -11.88 8.13 8.98
N GLY A 63 -12.40 7.03 9.52
CA GLY A 63 -11.70 5.73 9.54
C GLY A 63 -10.87 5.44 10.80
N SER A 64 -10.52 6.46 11.59
CA SER A 64 -9.68 6.28 12.78
C SER A 64 -10.42 5.71 14.00
N GLY A 65 -11.75 5.82 14.04
CA GLY A 65 -12.57 5.35 15.15
C GLY A 65 -12.68 3.81 15.25
N PRO A 66 -13.35 3.30 16.32
CA PRO A 66 -13.60 1.87 16.48
C PRO A 66 -14.47 1.29 15.35
N ASN A 67 -15.40 2.09 14.81
CA ASN A 67 -16.24 1.72 13.66
C ASN A 67 -15.70 2.22 12.32
N GLY A 68 -14.41 2.56 12.23
CA GLY A 68 -13.84 3.28 11.11
C GLY A 68 -14.09 2.66 9.72
N GLU A 69 -14.04 1.33 9.60
CA GLU A 69 -14.39 0.63 8.35
C GLU A 69 -15.84 0.92 7.92
N LYS A 70 -16.78 0.80 8.86
CA LYS A 70 -18.21 1.05 8.62
C LYS A 70 -18.44 2.51 8.24
N ASP A 71 -17.81 3.44 8.95
CA ASP A 71 -17.95 4.89 8.71
C ASP A 71 -17.49 5.25 7.29
N ILE A 72 -16.40 4.63 6.81
CA ILE A 72 -15.92 4.82 5.43
C ILE A 72 -16.90 4.22 4.42
N ARG A 73 -17.30 2.96 4.61
CA ARG A 73 -18.19 2.27 3.66
C ARG A 73 -19.54 2.97 3.50
N GLN A 74 -20.02 3.64 4.54
CA GLN A 74 -21.29 4.36 4.56
C GLN A 74 -21.19 5.84 4.16
N HIS A 75 -19.98 6.35 3.95
CA HIS A 75 -19.77 7.75 3.59
C HIS A 75 -20.42 8.08 2.23
N GLN A 76 -21.01 9.28 2.12
CA GLN A 76 -21.80 9.71 0.95
C GLN A 76 -21.02 9.58 -0.38
N PHE A 77 -19.70 9.75 -0.34
CA PHE A 77 -18.84 9.54 -1.51
C PHE A 77 -18.94 8.13 -2.10
N TYR A 78 -19.03 7.10 -1.25
CA TYR A 78 -19.09 5.68 -1.66
C TYR A 78 -20.51 5.13 -1.81
N ARG A 79 -21.54 5.99 -1.78
CA ARG A 79 -22.96 5.56 -1.80
C ARG A 79 -23.37 4.68 -3.00
N HIS A 80 -22.60 4.71 -4.08
CA HIS A 80 -22.85 3.93 -5.31
C HIS A 80 -22.01 2.66 -5.40
N ILE A 81 -21.13 2.41 -4.42
CA ILE A 81 -20.27 1.23 -4.39
C ILE A 81 -20.97 0.10 -3.66
N ASP A 82 -21.21 -1.00 -4.37
CA ASP A 82 -21.56 -2.28 -3.76
C ASP A 82 -20.26 -3.00 -3.34
N TRP A 83 -19.96 -2.95 -2.04
CA TRP A 83 -18.72 -3.49 -1.50
C TRP A 83 -18.58 -5.00 -1.66
N HIS A 84 -19.69 -5.75 -1.71
CA HIS A 84 -19.67 -7.20 -1.90
C HIS A 84 -19.36 -7.56 -3.35
N LYS A 85 -20.01 -6.88 -4.30
CA LYS A 85 -19.68 -7.05 -5.72
C LYS A 85 -18.27 -6.59 -6.04
N LEU A 86 -17.81 -5.51 -5.39
CA LEU A 86 -16.45 -5.03 -5.54
C LEU A 86 -15.42 -6.07 -5.08
N SER A 87 -15.61 -6.68 -3.90
CA SER A 87 -14.69 -7.71 -3.37
C SER A 87 -14.66 -8.98 -4.22
N ASN A 88 -15.77 -9.31 -4.87
CA ASN A 88 -15.87 -10.45 -5.79
C ASN A 88 -15.44 -10.13 -7.23
N LEU A 89 -14.92 -8.92 -7.49
CA LEU A 89 -14.51 -8.46 -8.82
C LEU A 89 -15.66 -8.45 -9.86
N GLU A 90 -16.91 -8.33 -9.41
CA GLU A 90 -18.11 -8.31 -10.26
C GLU A 90 -18.44 -6.91 -10.82
N ILE A 91 -17.76 -5.87 -10.34
CA ILE A 91 -17.89 -4.50 -10.85
C ILE A 91 -16.86 -4.28 -11.96
N GLN A 92 -17.33 -3.94 -13.16
CA GLN A 92 -16.45 -3.61 -14.29
C GLN A 92 -15.58 -2.39 -13.94
N PRO A 93 -14.24 -2.47 -14.08
CA PRO A 93 -13.37 -1.31 -13.89
C PRO A 93 -13.69 -0.18 -14.89
N PRO A 94 -13.67 1.09 -14.45
CA PRO A 94 -13.98 2.24 -15.32
C PRO A 94 -12.93 2.45 -16.42
N PHE A 95 -11.72 1.95 -16.24
CA PHE A 95 -10.63 2.01 -17.20
C PHE A 95 -9.99 0.62 -17.35
N LYS A 96 -9.89 0.16 -18.60
CA LYS A 96 -9.14 -1.05 -18.96
C LYS A 96 -7.83 -0.63 -19.65
N PRO A 97 -6.65 -0.91 -19.06
CA PRO A 97 -5.37 -0.62 -19.69
C PRO A 97 -5.25 -1.27 -21.07
N ARG A 98 -4.58 -0.59 -22.00
CA ARG A 98 -4.35 -1.11 -23.34
C ARG A 98 -3.14 -2.04 -23.32
N ILE A 99 -3.32 -3.27 -23.80
CA ILE A 99 -2.28 -4.29 -23.91
C ILE A 99 -2.36 -4.87 -25.32
N LYS A 100 -1.26 -4.77 -26.08
CA LYS A 100 -1.17 -5.25 -27.46
C LYS A 100 -0.87 -6.75 -27.52
N ASN A 101 0.01 -7.24 -26.65
CA ASN A 101 0.45 -8.64 -26.60
C ASN A 101 1.12 -8.96 -25.25
N LYS A 102 1.50 -10.23 -25.04
CA LYS A 102 2.11 -10.72 -23.78
C LYS A 102 3.45 -10.07 -23.41
N ARG A 103 4.12 -9.39 -24.34
CA ARG A 103 5.41 -8.69 -24.13
C ARG A 103 5.25 -7.17 -24.19
N ASP A 104 4.02 -6.66 -24.13
CA ASP A 104 3.76 -5.22 -24.19
C ASP A 104 4.27 -4.52 -22.92
N VAL A 105 5.16 -3.54 -23.11
CA VAL A 105 5.73 -2.74 -22.03
C VAL A 105 5.28 -1.27 -22.06
N ASN A 106 4.29 -0.90 -22.87
CA ASN A 106 3.86 0.50 -23.07
C ASN A 106 3.29 1.19 -21.81
N ASN A 107 2.98 0.43 -20.75
CA ASN A 107 2.50 0.97 -19.47
C ASN A 107 3.61 1.05 -18.41
N PHE A 108 4.87 0.77 -18.77
CA PHE A 108 6.05 0.93 -17.92
C PHE A 108 6.88 2.11 -18.40
N ASP A 109 7.66 2.71 -17.50
CA ASP A 109 8.57 3.77 -17.89
C ASP A 109 9.63 3.27 -18.88
N SER A 110 9.94 4.11 -19.87
CA SER A 110 10.99 3.85 -20.84
C SER A 110 12.37 3.71 -20.20
N GLU A 111 12.60 4.32 -19.05
CA GLU A 111 13.84 4.21 -18.28
C GLU A 111 14.16 2.73 -17.98
N PHE A 112 13.22 2.00 -17.39
CA PHE A 112 13.42 0.60 -17.02
C PHE A 112 13.42 -0.35 -18.23
N THR A 113 12.60 -0.07 -19.26
CA THR A 113 12.46 -0.97 -20.41
C THR A 113 13.65 -0.89 -21.40
N LYS A 114 14.48 0.14 -21.28
CA LYS A 114 15.74 0.28 -22.03
C LYS A 114 16.88 -0.52 -21.40
N GLU A 115 16.78 -0.85 -20.11
CA GLU A 115 17.81 -1.60 -19.41
C GLU A 115 17.76 -3.10 -19.77
N PRO A 116 18.92 -3.77 -19.88
CA PRO A 116 18.95 -5.21 -20.10
C PRO A 116 18.42 -5.93 -18.86
N PRO A 117 17.58 -6.98 -19.00
CA PRO A 117 17.06 -7.76 -17.87
C PRO A 117 18.14 -8.70 -17.32
N LYS A 118 19.17 -8.13 -16.69
CA LYS A 118 20.31 -8.84 -16.11
C LYS A 118 20.47 -8.46 -14.65
N LEU A 119 20.78 -9.45 -13.82
CA LEU A 119 21.14 -9.19 -12.43
C LEU A 119 22.52 -8.52 -12.36
N THR A 120 22.66 -7.57 -11.44
CA THR A 120 23.96 -7.00 -11.12
C THR A 120 24.91 -8.11 -10.66
N PRO A 121 26.13 -8.21 -11.23
CA PRO A 121 27.11 -9.19 -10.78
C PRO A 121 27.42 -9.05 -9.29
N THR A 122 27.53 -10.16 -8.58
CA THR A 122 27.79 -10.16 -7.14
C THR A 122 29.29 -10.23 -6.82
N ASP A 123 29.73 -9.46 -5.82
CA ASP A 123 31.07 -9.57 -5.25
C ASP A 123 31.13 -10.74 -4.26
N LYS A 124 32.05 -11.69 -4.50
CA LYS A 124 32.25 -12.86 -3.65
C LYS A 124 32.70 -12.49 -2.25
N LEU A 125 33.55 -11.47 -2.10
CA LEU A 125 34.04 -11.03 -0.79
C LEU A 125 32.91 -10.42 0.04
N PHE A 126 31.97 -9.72 -0.62
CA PHE A 126 30.78 -9.22 0.05
C PHE A 126 29.90 -10.37 0.54
N ILE A 127 29.61 -11.35 -0.34
CA ILE A 127 28.75 -12.51 0.01
C ILE A 127 29.33 -13.31 1.19
N MET A 128 30.65 -13.53 1.21
CA MET A 128 31.29 -14.32 2.27
C MET A 128 31.23 -13.66 3.66
N ASN A 129 31.00 -12.35 3.72
CA ASN A 129 30.91 -11.59 4.97
C ASN A 129 29.46 -11.38 5.46
N LEU A 130 28.46 -11.87 4.73
CA LEU A 130 27.06 -11.82 5.16
C LEU A 130 26.76 -12.96 6.13
N ASP A 131 26.10 -12.64 7.25
CA ASP A 131 25.57 -13.65 8.16
C ASP A 131 24.40 -14.39 7.51
N GLN A 132 24.64 -15.63 7.07
CA GLN A 132 23.61 -16.44 6.42
C GLN A 132 22.50 -16.89 7.38
N THR A 133 22.72 -16.81 8.70
CA THR A 133 21.73 -17.24 9.68
C THR A 133 20.56 -16.26 9.79
N GLU A 134 20.76 -14.99 9.42
CA GLU A 134 19.69 -13.98 9.35
C GLU A 134 18.59 -14.33 8.34
N PHE A 135 18.90 -15.17 7.34
CA PHE A 135 17.95 -15.63 6.32
C PHE A 135 17.34 -17.01 6.63
N SER A 136 17.56 -17.55 7.83
CA SER A 136 16.95 -18.80 8.25
C SER A 136 15.41 -18.68 8.22
N GLY A 137 14.74 -19.65 7.59
CA GLY A 137 13.28 -19.64 7.43
C GLY A 137 12.75 -18.75 6.29
N PHE A 138 13.62 -18.19 5.43
CA PHE A 138 13.19 -17.35 4.30
C PHE A 138 12.48 -18.13 3.18
N SER A 139 12.77 -19.43 3.01
CA SER A 139 12.19 -20.24 1.93
C SER A 139 10.68 -20.43 2.13
N TYR A 140 9.87 -19.98 1.17
CA TYR A 140 8.41 -20.05 1.20
C TYR A 140 7.83 -20.31 -0.19
N VAL A 141 6.73 -21.06 -0.26
CA VAL A 141 5.90 -21.26 -1.46
C VAL A 141 4.44 -21.09 -1.03
N ASN A 142 3.67 -20.27 -1.76
CA ASN A 142 2.26 -20.03 -1.43
C ASN A 142 1.41 -21.28 -1.73
N PRO A 143 0.83 -21.96 -0.72
CA PRO A 143 0.01 -23.15 -0.94
C PRO A 143 -1.37 -22.84 -1.55
N GLU A 144 -1.81 -21.58 -1.52
CA GLU A 144 -3.11 -21.12 -2.05
C GLU A 144 -3.00 -20.53 -3.45
N TYR A 145 -1.81 -20.60 -4.08
CA TYR A 145 -1.63 -20.05 -5.42
C TYR A 145 -2.38 -20.89 -6.47
N ILE A 146 -3.46 -20.34 -7.01
CA ILE A 146 -4.26 -20.95 -8.07
C ILE A 146 -3.77 -20.42 -9.42
N LEU A 147 -3.34 -21.33 -10.30
CA LEU A 147 -3.15 -21.02 -11.72
C LEU A 147 -4.50 -21.08 -12.41
N GLU A 148 -5.07 -19.92 -12.73
CA GLU A 148 -6.15 -19.86 -13.73
C GLU A 148 -5.53 -20.15 -15.11
N VAL A 149 -5.75 -21.38 -15.61
CA VAL A 149 -5.32 -21.84 -16.94
C VAL A 149 -6.40 -21.54 -17.98
#